data_AF-A0A0D1V0Q9-F1
#
_entry.id   AF-A0A0D1V0Q9-F1
#
_cell.length_a   1.000
_cell.length_b   1.000
_cell.length_c   1.000
_cell.angle_alpha   90.00
_cell.angle_beta   90.00
_cell.angle_gamma   90.00
#
_symmetry.space_group_name_H-M   'P 1'
#
loop_
_entity.id
_entity.type
_entity.pdbx_description
1 polymer ?
#
loop_
_entity_poly.entity_id
_entity_poly.type
_entity_poly.pdbx_seq_one_letter_code
_entity_poly.pdbx_strand_id
1 'polypeptide(L)'
;MGYSLILQEVERLYKERHYEYGNIISLQHVSEKLKMKCGMSDKGIREFWEQLFKDSDMKYKYTFVTLPKWSGNHTYFQICNQPFSHFIIQFE
;
A
#
# COMPACT_ATOMS: atom_id res chain seq x y z
N MET A 1 2.12 15.24 8.76
CA MET A 1 0.92 14.97 7.93
C MET A 1 0.12 13.89 8.64
N GLY A 2 -1.21 14.04 8.77
CA GLY A 2 -2.03 13.07 9.51
C GLY A 2 -2.17 11.75 8.76
N TYR A 3 -2.23 10.63 9.49
CA TYR A 3 -2.38 9.27 8.97
C TYR A 3 -3.61 9.11 8.04
N SER A 4 -4.71 9.81 8.35
CA SER A 4 -5.93 9.81 7.53
C SER A 4 -5.76 10.42 6.14
N LEU A 5 -4.93 11.45 5.98
CA LEU A 5 -4.67 12.09 4.67
C LEU A 5 -3.90 11.16 3.74
N ILE A 6 -2.96 10.38 4.31
CA ILE A 6 -2.19 9.39 3.54
C ILE A 6 -3.12 8.28 3.05
N LEU A 7 -4.03 7.79 3.91
CA LEU A 7 -5.03 6.78 3.52
C LEU A 7 -5.97 7.27 2.42
N GLN A 8 -6.44 8.51 2.51
CA GLN A 8 -7.26 9.12 1.44
C GLN A 8 -6.50 9.16 0.11
N GLU A 9 -5.20 9.48 0.13
CA GLU A 9 -4.38 9.46 -1.09
C GLU A 9 -4.20 8.04 -1.64
N VAL A 10 -3.98 7.05 -0.77
CA VAL A 10 -3.88 5.63 -1.16
C VAL A 10 -5.18 5.17 -1.84
N GLU A 11 -6.34 5.50 -1.27
CA GLU A 11 -7.64 5.17 -1.87
C GLU A 11 -7.89 5.90 -3.19
N ARG A 12 -7.46 7.17 -3.30
CA ARG A 12 -7.55 7.92 -4.55
C ARG A 12 -6.71 7.26 -5.65
N LEU A 13 -5.45 6.93 -5.36
CA LEU A 13 -4.55 6.25 -6.30
C LEU A 13 -5.13 4.91 -6.76
N TYR A 14 -5.80 4.21 -5.86
CA TYR A 14 -6.45 2.95 -6.16
C TYR A 14 -7.60 3.14 -7.16
N LYS A 15 -8.52 4.09 -6.91
CA LYS A 15 -9.64 4.42 -7.80
C LYS A 15 -9.20 4.98 -9.16
N GLU A 16 -8.14 5.78 -9.19
CA GLU A 16 -7.58 6.33 -10.44
C GLU A 16 -7.10 5.23 -11.39
N ARG A 17 -6.64 4.10 -10.84
CA ARG A 17 -6.04 3.00 -11.61
C ARG A 17 -7.00 1.85 -11.86
N HIS A 18 -7.97 1.67 -10.97
CA HIS A 18 -8.92 0.58 -11.01
C HIS A 18 -10.31 1.15 -10.77
N TYR A 19 -11.19 1.03 -11.77
CA TYR A 19 -12.59 1.46 -11.68
C TYR A 19 -13.37 0.70 -10.59
N GLU A 20 -12.85 -0.45 -10.13
CA GLU A 20 -13.47 -1.33 -9.15
C GLU A 20 -12.49 -1.75 -8.03
N TYR A 21 -13.04 -1.95 -6.82
CA TYR A 21 -12.37 -2.53 -5.66
C TYR A 21 -12.03 -4.02 -5.87
N GLY A 22 -11.02 -4.54 -5.15
CA GLY A 22 -10.54 -5.93 -5.26
C GLY A 22 -9.38 -6.17 -6.25
N ASN A 23 -9.01 -5.18 -7.05
CA ASN A 23 -7.81 -5.20 -7.88
C ASN A 23 -6.50 -5.11 -7.07
N ILE A 24 -5.45 -5.75 -7.59
CA ILE A 24 -4.13 -5.81 -6.95
C ILE A 24 -3.30 -4.60 -7.40
N ILE A 25 -2.77 -3.83 -6.45
CA ILE A 25 -1.90 -2.67 -6.72
C ILE A 25 -0.50 -2.87 -6.13
N SER A 26 0.53 -2.48 -6.88
CA SER A 26 1.93 -2.59 -6.45
C SER A 26 2.23 -1.63 -5.30
N LEU A 27 2.83 -2.14 -4.22
CA LEU A 27 3.31 -1.32 -3.10
C LEU A 27 4.39 -0.34 -3.53
N GLN A 28 5.24 -0.72 -4.49
CA GLN A 28 6.26 0.17 -5.04
C GLN A 28 5.61 1.39 -5.67
N HIS A 29 4.64 1.17 -6.54
CA HIS A 29 3.96 2.25 -7.25
C HIS A 29 3.30 3.23 -6.28
N VAL A 30 2.59 2.73 -5.28
CA VAL A 30 1.91 3.57 -4.30
C VAL A 30 2.93 4.30 -3.44
N SER A 31 4.00 3.64 -3.02
CA SER A 31 5.08 4.25 -2.26
C SER A 31 5.75 5.40 -3.03
N GLU A 32 6.06 5.22 -4.31
CA GLU A 32 6.64 6.29 -5.16
C GLU A 32 5.69 7.48 -5.27
N LYS A 33 4.40 7.24 -5.46
CA LYS A 33 3.38 8.30 -5.52
C LYS A 33 3.25 9.05 -4.20
N LEU A 34 3.28 8.34 -3.06
CA LEU A 34 3.25 8.97 -1.73
C LEU A 34 4.49 9.82 -1.47
N LYS A 35 5.68 9.38 -1.90
CA LYS A 35 6.89 10.22 -1.83
C LYS A 35 6.73 11.50 -2.64
N MET A 36 6.25 11.41 -3.88
CA MET A 36 6.09 12.55 -4.77
C MET A 36 4.97 13.52 -4.33
N LYS A 37 3.78 13.00 -4.00
CA LYS A 37 2.59 13.81 -3.72
C LYS A 37 2.49 14.25 -2.25
N CYS A 38 2.93 13.42 -1.33
CA CYS A 38 2.84 13.69 0.12
C CYS A 38 4.18 14.10 0.72
N GLY A 39 5.26 14.14 -0.07
CA GLY A 39 6.60 14.52 0.42
C GLY A 39 7.17 13.53 1.45
N MET A 40 6.73 12.27 1.42
CA MET A 40 7.16 11.27 2.39
C MET A 40 8.60 10.81 2.12
N SER A 41 9.37 10.60 3.18
CA SER A 41 10.69 9.94 3.10
C SER A 41 10.54 8.42 3.04
N ASP A 42 11.60 7.71 2.64
CA ASP A 42 11.62 6.24 2.67
C ASP A 42 11.29 5.67 4.05
N LYS A 43 11.82 6.31 5.10
CA LYS A 43 11.53 5.94 6.48
C LYS A 43 10.04 6.13 6.80
N GLY A 44 9.45 7.27 6.43
CA GLY A 44 8.03 7.54 6.67
C GLY A 44 7.10 6.59 5.92
N ILE A 45 7.46 6.20 4.69
CA ILE A 45 6.72 5.19 3.91
C ILE A 45 6.73 3.84 4.64
N ARG A 46 7.91 3.42 5.13
CA ARG A 46 8.03 2.17 5.88
C ARG A 46 7.20 2.20 7.16
N GLU A 47 7.31 3.26 7.94
CA GLU A 47 6.54 3.44 9.17
C GLU A 47 5.03 3.41 8.91
N PHE A 48 4.59 4.06 7.83
CA PHE A 48 3.19 4.03 7.40
C PHE A 48 2.70 2.61 7.09
N TRP A 49 3.43 1.86 6.27
CA TRP A 49 3.04 0.49 5.93
C TRP A 49 3.07 -0.45 7.15
N GLU A 50 4.04 -0.30 8.04
CA GLU A 50 4.11 -1.06 9.29
C GLU A 50 2.95 -0.72 10.23
N GLN A 51 2.56 0.55 10.33
CA GLN A 51 1.39 0.96 11.11
C GLN A 51 0.11 0.40 10.51
N LEU A 52 -0.08 0.53 9.19
CA LEU A 52 -1.26 0.01 8.49
C LEU A 52 -1.40 -1.51 8.63
N PHE A 53 -0.29 -2.25 8.59
CA PHE A 53 -0.28 -3.69 8.78
C PHE A 53 -0.66 -4.11 10.21
N LYS A 54 -0.24 -3.32 11.21
CA LYS A 54 -0.52 -3.59 12.63
C LYS A 54 -1.92 -3.19 13.06
N ASP A 55 -2.51 -2.22 12.38
CA ASP A 55 -3.85 -1.70 12.66
C ASP A 55 -4.91 -2.78 12.42
N SER A 56 -5.52 -3.28 13.49
CA SER A 56 -6.49 -4.38 13.46
C SER A 56 -7.76 -4.00 12.70
N ASP A 57 -8.15 -2.74 12.77
CA ASP A 57 -9.41 -2.26 12.21
C ASP A 57 -9.31 -2.10 10.69
N MET A 58 -8.07 -1.95 10.18
CA MET A 58 -7.77 -1.81 8.76
C MET A 58 -7.59 -3.15 8.03
N LYS A 59 -7.46 -4.28 8.75
CA LYS A 59 -7.16 -5.59 8.16
C LYS A 59 -8.20 -6.08 7.15
N TYR A 60 -9.46 -5.72 7.32
CA TYR A 60 -10.54 -6.11 6.40
C TYR A 60 -10.57 -5.24 5.14
N LYS A 61 -10.02 -4.02 5.22
CA LYS A 61 -10.01 -3.07 4.11
C LYS A 61 -8.73 -3.15 3.28
N TYR A 62 -7.58 -3.40 3.90
CA TYR A 62 -6.28 -3.44 3.24
C TYR A 62 -5.61 -4.79 3.44
N THR A 63 -5.51 -5.57 2.35
CA THR A 63 -4.84 -6.87 2.36
C THR A 63 -3.47 -6.75 1.69
N PHE A 64 -2.39 -7.09 2.40
CA PHE A 64 -1.05 -7.17 1.84
C PHE A 64 -0.82 -8.53 1.17
N VAL A 65 -0.24 -8.52 -0.03
CA VAL A 65 -0.08 -9.72 -0.88
C VAL A 65 1.34 -9.81 -1.41
N THR A 66 1.83 -11.04 -1.48
CA THR A 66 3.15 -11.37 -2.03
C THR A 66 2.93 -12.14 -3.32
N LEU A 67 3.15 -11.48 -4.45
CA LEU A 67 3.11 -12.15 -5.75
C LEU A 67 4.44 -12.88 -6.05
N PRO A 68 4.39 -14.01 -6.77
CA PRO A 68 5.58 -14.74 -7.20
C PRO A 68 6.47 -13.90 -8.13
N LYS A 69 7.79 -14.13 -8.11
CA LYS A 69 8.77 -13.34 -8.90
C LYS A 69 8.46 -13.26 -10.40
N TRP A 70 7.84 -14.29 -10.97
CA TRP A 70 7.48 -14.35 -12.39
C TRP A 70 6.31 -13.44 -12.79
N SER A 71 5.67 -12.73 -11.85
CA SER A 71 4.60 -11.77 -12.13
C SER A 71 5.09 -10.38 -12.59
N GLY A 72 6.39 -10.20 -12.83
CA GLY A 72 6.94 -9.01 -13.50
C GLY A 72 7.23 -7.77 -12.64
N ASN A 73 6.63 -7.61 -11.45
CA ASN A 73 6.93 -6.51 -10.50
C ASN A 73 7.30 -7.06 -9.11
N HIS A 74 8.59 -7.12 -8.81
CA HIS A 74 9.13 -7.89 -7.67
C HIS A 74 9.91 -7.05 -6.65
N THR A 75 9.64 -5.75 -6.56
CA THR A 75 10.14 -4.96 -5.44
C THR A 75 9.40 -5.36 -4.17
N TYR A 76 10.10 -6.08 -3.29
CA TYR A 76 9.58 -6.51 -2.00
C TYR A 76 9.79 -5.43 -0.95
N PHE A 77 8.71 -5.06 -0.28
CA PHE A 77 8.69 -4.26 0.93
C PHE A 77 8.75 -5.20 2.13
N GLN A 78 9.73 -4.97 3.01
CA GLN A 78 9.77 -5.61 4.31
C GLN A 78 8.87 -4.84 5.27
N ILE A 79 7.73 -5.43 5.62
CA ILE A 79 6.76 -4.86 6.56
C ILE A 79 6.66 -5.84 7.72
N CYS A 80 7.04 -5.42 8.93
CA CYS A 80 7.09 -6.29 10.11
C CYS A 80 7.85 -7.63 9.87
N ASN A 81 8.98 -7.57 9.17
CA ASN A 81 9.82 -8.73 8.78
C ASN A 81 9.15 -9.73 7.84
N GLN A 82 8.04 -9.35 7.20
CA GLN A 82 7.37 -10.15 6.18
C GLN A 82 7.49 -9.45 4.81
N PRO A 83 7.81 -10.17 3.73
CA PRO A 83 7.95 -9.59 2.40
C PRO A 83 6.60 -9.46 1.72
N PHE A 84 6.25 -8.25 1.27
CA PHE A 84 5.07 -8.00 0.44
C PHE A 84 5.45 -7.24 -0.83
N SER A 85 4.73 -7.46 -1.93
CA SER A 85 4.97 -6.73 -3.18
C SER A 85 3.75 -5.90 -3.61
N HIS A 86 2.57 -6.29 -3.16
CA HIS A 86 1.30 -5.68 -3.55
C HIS A 86 0.37 -5.55 -2.35
N PHE A 87 -0.71 -4.80 -2.54
CA PHE A 87 -1.84 -4.79 -1.63
C PHE A 87 -3.15 -4.67 -2.41
N ILE A 88 -4.25 -5.00 -1.75
CA ILE A 88 -5.62 -4.95 -2.26
C ILE A 88 -6.42 -4.07 -1.31
N ILE A 89 -7.23 -3.17 -1.86
CA ILE A 89 -8.25 -2.46 -1.10
C ILE A 89 -9.59 -3.18 -1.34
N GLN A 90 -10.07 -3.86 -0.30
CA GLN A 90 -11.39 -4.49 -0.26
C GLN A 90 -12.36 -3.48 0.36
N PHE A 91 -13.51 -3.24 -0.26
CA PHE A 91 -14.61 -2.53 0.38
C PHE A 91 -15.75 -3.52 0.58
N GLU A 92 -16.34 -3.52 1.77
CA GLU A 92 -17.72 -3.99 1.98
C GLU A 92 -18.71 -3.01 1.35
#